data_AF-A0A7C1KAN6-F1
#
_entry.id   AF-A0A7C1KAN6-F1
#
_cell.length_a   1.000
_cell.length_b   1.000
_cell.length_c   1.000
_cell.angle_alpha   90.00
_cell.angle_beta   90.00
_cell.angle_gamma   90.00
#
_symmetry.space_group_name_H-M   'P 1'
#
loop_
_entity.id
_entity.type
_entity.pdbx_description
1 polymer ?
#
loop_
_entity_poly.entity_id
_entity_poly.type
_entity_poly.pdbx_seq_one_letter_code
_entity_poly.pdbx_strand_id
1 'polypeptide(L)'
;MPVEISVGMPVLSINHGSTFMVTDLSGEITAESEQGVFANDTRFVSYYAIFANGQPWTRLTSAATTYYSARIYLINHAAATE
;
A
#
# COMPACT_ATOMS: atom_id res chain seq x y z
N MET A 1 27.73 -19.56 -14.90
CA MET A 1 26.39 -19.91 -14.36
C MET A 1 25.61 -18.61 -14.22
N PRO A 2 24.43 -18.46 -14.82
CA PRO A 2 23.58 -17.30 -14.53
C PRO A 2 23.04 -17.40 -13.10
N VAL A 3 23.00 -16.27 -12.39
CA VAL A 3 22.37 -16.15 -11.06
C VAL A 3 20.89 -15.87 -11.26
N GLU A 4 20.03 -16.69 -10.68
CA GLU A 4 18.59 -16.43 -10.62
C GLU A 4 18.30 -15.50 -9.44
N ILE A 5 17.61 -14.38 -9.72
CA ILE A 5 17.21 -13.40 -8.71
C ILE A 5 15.70 -13.48 -8.58
N SER A 6 15.23 -13.92 -7.42
CA SER A 6 13.81 -13.85 -7.07
C SER A 6 13.48 -12.43 -6.60
N VAL A 7 12.51 -11.79 -7.25
CA VAL A 7 12.03 -10.46 -6.87
C VAL A 7 10.64 -10.62 -6.26
N GLY A 8 10.45 -10.08 -5.06
CA GLY A 8 9.16 -10.06 -4.40
C GLY A 8 8.12 -9.23 -5.17
N MET A 9 6.86 -9.39 -4.78
CA MET A 9 5.78 -8.55 -5.31
C MET A 9 6.09 -7.06 -5.07
N PRO A 10 5.80 -6.18 -6.03
CA PRO A 10 6.05 -4.75 -5.87
C PRO A 10 5.16 -4.17 -4.77
N VAL A 11 5.76 -3.32 -3.93
CA VAL A 11 5.11 -2.63 -2.81
C VAL A 11 5.45 -1.15 -2.83
N LEU A 12 4.65 -0.33 -2.15
CA LEU A 12 5.02 1.06 -1.85
C LEU A 12 5.64 1.12 -0.46
N SER A 13 6.74 1.85 -0.33
CA SER A 13 7.36 2.14 0.96
C SER A 13 7.61 3.64 1.10
N ILE A 14 7.21 4.19 2.24
CA ILE A 14 7.53 5.55 2.66
C ILE A 14 8.12 5.51 4.06
N ASN A 15 9.01 6.44 4.35
CA ASN A 15 9.82 6.43 5.56
C ASN A 15 9.84 7.82 6.21
N HIS A 16 9.83 7.85 7.54
CA HIS A 16 9.90 9.07 8.33
C HIS A 16 10.60 8.80 9.66
N GLY A 17 11.90 9.08 9.73
CA GLY A 17 12.73 8.80 10.90
C GLY A 17 12.82 7.29 11.18
N SER A 18 12.44 6.87 12.37
CA SER A 18 12.38 5.46 12.79
C SER A 18 11.06 4.77 12.46
N THR A 19 10.16 5.46 11.76
CA THR A 19 8.84 4.96 11.36
C THR A 19 8.80 4.77 9.86
N PHE A 20 8.23 3.67 9.38
CA PHE A 20 8.01 3.43 7.96
C PHE A 20 6.66 2.77 7.72
N MET A 21 6.13 2.97 6.53
CA MET A 21 4.90 2.36 6.07
C MET A 21 5.18 1.59 4.79
N VAL A 22 4.70 0.36 4.74
CA VAL A 22 4.70 -0.48 3.55
C VAL A 22 3.25 -0.81 3.23
N THR A 23 2.86 -0.65 1.97
CA THR A 23 1.53 -1.02 1.46
C THR A 23 1.65 -1.77 0.15
N ASP A 24 0.55 -2.35 -0.31
CA ASP A 24 0.43 -2.74 -1.70
C ASP A 24 0.47 -1.50 -2.61
N LEU A 25 0.42 -1.72 -3.92
CA LEU A 25 0.43 -0.64 -4.89
C LEU A 25 -0.88 0.20 -4.91
N SER A 26 -1.96 -0.28 -4.30
CA SER A 26 -3.21 0.46 -4.14
C SER A 26 -3.23 1.33 -2.88
N GLY A 27 -2.19 1.25 -2.04
CA GLY A 27 -2.09 1.98 -0.78
C GLY A 27 -2.77 1.26 0.38
N GLU A 28 -3.16 0.01 0.19
CA GLU A 28 -3.87 -0.79 1.18
C GLU A 28 -2.91 -1.75 1.90
N ILE A 29 -3.30 -2.15 3.09
CA ILE A 29 -2.63 -3.14 3.93
C ILE A 29 -3.65 -4.23 4.21
N THR A 30 -3.40 -5.44 3.72
CA THR A 30 -4.22 -6.61 4.05
C THR A 30 -3.72 -7.27 5.34
N ALA A 31 -4.63 -7.83 6.13
CA ALA A 31 -4.33 -8.34 7.48
C ALA A 31 -3.34 -9.52 7.46
N GLU A 32 -3.37 -10.31 6.38
CA GLU A 32 -2.55 -11.51 6.19
C GLU A 32 -1.18 -11.20 5.58
N SER A 33 -0.91 -9.94 5.21
CA SER A 33 0.34 -9.54 4.58
C SER A 33 1.43 -9.15 5.58
N GLU A 34 2.64 -9.00 5.06
CA GLU A 34 3.77 -8.43 5.79
C GLU A 34 3.78 -6.89 5.81
N GLN A 35 2.79 -6.26 5.17
CA GLN A 35 2.66 -4.80 5.07
C GLN A 35 2.16 -4.20 6.38
N GLY A 36 2.31 -2.88 6.54
CA GLY A 36 1.94 -2.21 7.78
C GLY A 36 2.61 -0.86 7.99
N VAL A 37 2.26 -0.24 9.11
CA VAL A 37 3.02 0.89 9.69
C VAL A 37 3.85 0.36 10.85
N PHE A 38 5.14 0.59 10.80
CA PHE A 38 6.11 0.05 11.75
C PHE A 38 6.89 1.18 12.40
N ALA A 39 7.22 1.01 13.67
CA ALA A 39 8.26 1.80 14.33
C ALA A 39 9.04 0.88 15.28
N ASN A 40 10.38 0.98 15.23
CA ASN A 40 11.28 0.07 15.92
C ASN A 40 11.00 -1.40 15.56
N ASP A 41 10.49 -2.20 16.50
CA ASP A 41 10.20 -3.63 16.38
C ASP A 41 8.70 -3.95 16.32
N THR A 42 7.84 -2.92 16.30
CA THR A 42 6.40 -3.08 16.46
C THR A 42 5.65 -2.68 15.19
N ARG A 43 4.73 -3.55 14.75
CA ARG A 43 3.71 -3.22 13.73
C ARG A 43 2.50 -2.57 14.40
N PHE A 44 2.29 -1.28 14.15
CA PHE A 44 1.20 -0.49 14.74
C PHE A 44 -0.10 -0.54 13.91
N VAL A 45 0.01 -0.65 12.59
CA VAL A 45 -1.12 -0.80 11.69
C VAL A 45 -0.92 -2.07 10.88
N SER A 46 -1.86 -3.00 11.01
CA SER A 46 -1.82 -4.31 10.33
C SER A 46 -2.93 -4.47 9.29
N TYR A 47 -3.86 -3.51 9.20
CA TYR A 47 -4.88 -3.46 8.16
C TYR A 47 -5.24 -2.00 7.88
N TYR A 48 -5.36 -1.65 6.61
CA TYR A 48 -5.79 -0.34 6.14
C TYR A 48 -6.38 -0.50 4.75
N ALA A 49 -7.61 -0.06 4.56
CA ALA A 49 -8.28 -0.12 3.28
C ALA A 49 -9.26 1.04 3.16
N ILE A 50 -9.58 1.41 1.93
CA ILE A 50 -10.50 2.50 1.63
C ILE A 50 -11.62 2.00 0.71
N PHE A 51 -12.83 2.47 0.97
CA PHE A 51 -14.03 2.02 0.25
C PHE A 51 -14.93 3.21 -0.08
N ALA A 52 -15.67 3.11 -1.17
CA ALA A 52 -16.80 4.00 -1.48
C ALA A 52 -18.08 3.16 -1.51
N ASN A 53 -19.07 3.48 -0.65
CA ASN A 53 -20.28 2.65 -0.47
C ASN A 53 -19.97 1.16 -0.23
N GLY A 54 -18.92 0.86 0.55
CA GLY A 54 -18.47 -0.50 0.83
C GLY A 54 -17.82 -1.22 -0.35
N GLN A 55 -17.68 -0.57 -1.52
CA GLN A 55 -16.98 -1.12 -2.68
C GLN A 55 -15.51 -0.68 -2.70
N PRO A 56 -14.59 -1.56 -3.12
CA PRO A 56 -13.18 -1.23 -3.25
C PRO A 56 -12.95 -0.30 -4.44
N TRP A 57 -11.75 0.29 -4.48
CA TRP A 57 -11.31 1.11 -5.60
C TRP A 57 -10.45 0.29 -6.59
N THR A 58 -10.35 0.75 -7.83
CA THR A 58 -9.41 0.20 -8.81
C THR A 58 -8.24 1.15 -9.00
N ARG A 59 -7.01 0.63 -8.87
CA ARG A 59 -5.78 1.40 -9.04
C ARG A 59 -5.52 1.72 -10.51
N LEU A 60 -5.31 2.99 -10.82
CA LEU A 60 -4.78 3.44 -12.11
C LEU A 60 -3.25 3.45 -12.11
N THR A 61 -2.65 4.19 -11.18
CA THR A 61 -1.19 4.30 -11.06
C THR A 61 -0.79 4.69 -9.64
N SER A 62 0.45 4.35 -9.29
CA SER A 62 1.01 4.59 -7.97
C SER A 62 2.53 4.71 -8.03
N ALA A 63 3.09 5.58 -7.20
CA ALA A 63 4.53 5.67 -7.02
C ALA A 63 4.88 6.27 -5.65
N ALA A 64 6.00 5.81 -5.07
CA ALA A 64 6.68 6.58 -4.03
C ALA A 64 7.30 7.82 -4.70
N THR A 65 6.75 9.00 -4.41
CA THR A 65 7.17 10.26 -5.05
C THR A 65 8.39 10.87 -4.37
N THR A 66 8.55 10.64 -3.07
CA THR A 66 9.73 11.02 -2.29
C THR A 66 9.98 9.96 -1.20
N TYR A 67 11.07 10.11 -0.44
CA TYR A 67 11.39 9.24 0.69
C TYR A 67 10.23 9.07 1.69
N TYR A 68 9.45 10.13 1.92
CA TYR A 68 8.39 10.20 2.93
C TYR A 68 6.99 10.33 2.34
N SER A 69 6.83 10.21 1.01
CA SER A 69 5.52 10.38 0.36
C SER A 69 5.32 9.43 -0.81
N ALA A 70 4.09 8.96 -0.96
CA ALA A 70 3.63 8.22 -2.12
C ALA A 70 2.37 8.89 -2.66
N ARG A 71 2.14 8.72 -3.96
CA ARG A 71 0.93 9.16 -4.64
C ARG A 71 0.28 8.00 -5.34
N ILE A 72 -1.04 7.90 -5.17
CA ILE A 72 -1.86 6.78 -5.60
C ILE A 72 -3.11 7.36 -6.23
N TYR A 73 -3.39 6.94 -7.46
CA TYR A 73 -4.57 7.35 -8.21
C TYR A 73 -5.51 6.17 -8.35
N LEU A 74 -6.73 6.35 -7.85
CA LEU A 74 -7.76 5.33 -7.73
C LEU A 74 -9.04 5.80 -8.44
N ILE A 75 -9.81 4.85 -8.97
CA ILE A 75 -11.15 5.11 -9.53
C ILE A 75 -12.20 4.27 -8.82
N ASN A 76 -13.37 4.87 -8.57
CA ASN A 76 -14.48 4.16 -7.96
C ASN A 76 -15.21 3.33 -9.02
N HIS A 77 -15.92 2.32 -8.52
CA HIS A 77 -16.95 1.65 -9.29
C HIS A 77 -18.20 2.53 -9.34
N ALA A 78 -19.10 2.24 -10.29
CA ALA A 78 -20.38 2.95 -10.35
C ALA A 78 -21.12 2.75 -9.01
N ALA A 79 -21.42 3.86 -8.33
CA ALA A 79 -22.24 3.84 -7.13
C ALA A 79 -23.70 3.98 -7.52
N ALA A 80 -24.57 3.15 -6.95
CA ALA A 80 -26.00 3.40 -7.02
C ALA A 80 -26.30 4.70 -6.28
N THR A 81 -26.93 5.65 -6.98
CA THR A 81 -27.50 6.86 -6.38
C THR A 81 -29.01 6.70 -6.35
N GLU A 82 -29.67 7.21 -5.30
CA GLU A 82 -31.13 7.19 -5.14
C GLU A 82 -31.88 7.89 -6.28
#